data_AF-A0A3S1CMN0-F1
#
_entry.id   AF-A0A3S1CMN0-F1
#
_cell.length_a   1.000
_cell.length_b   1.000
_cell.length_c   1.000
_cell.angle_alpha   90.00
_cell.angle_beta   90.00
_cell.angle_gamma   90.00
#
_symmetry.space_group_name_H-M   'P 1'
#
loop_
_entity.id
_entity.type
_entity.pdbx_description
1 polymer ?
#
loop_
_entity_poly.entity_id
_entity_poly.type
_entity_poly.pdbx_seq_one_letter_code
_entity_poly.pdbx_strand_id
1 'polypeptide(L)'
;MKMKKTLVVAGALLTAVTLCSLALPQEPEKPKNLKVLPKNISHDELIGTMRSFNTALGVKCNFCHAPQKDDPKKLDFASDDNQHKDVARAMMKMTSRINRKFFKGREVMAVTCYSCHHGNEEPKTKPEEAK
;
A
#
# COMPACT_ATOMS: atom_id res chain seq x y z
N MET A 1 63.57 -19.39 15.18
CA MET A 1 62.16 -19.80 15.01
C MET A 1 61.37 -18.67 14.38
N LYS A 2 61.14 -18.74 13.06
CA LYS A 2 60.17 -17.92 12.32
C LYS A 2 58.81 -18.57 12.48
N MET A 3 57.87 -17.97 13.21
CA MET A 3 56.48 -18.40 13.11
C MET A 3 55.51 -17.26 13.43
N LYS A 4 54.80 -16.84 12.36
CA LYS A 4 53.39 -16.44 12.33
C LYS A 4 53.01 -15.03 12.82
N LYS A 5 53.64 -13.98 12.26
CA LYS A 5 52.99 -12.65 12.14
C LYS A 5 51.76 -12.66 11.19
N THR A 6 51.57 -13.75 10.44
CA THR A 6 50.47 -13.93 9.49
C THR A 6 49.10 -14.18 10.13
N LEU A 7 49.03 -14.54 11.43
CA LEU A 7 47.76 -14.88 12.09
C LEU A 7 46.97 -13.68 12.59
N VAL A 8 47.61 -12.54 12.86
CA VAL A 8 46.93 -11.35 13.40
C VAL A 8 46.16 -10.59 12.30
N VAL A 9 46.63 -10.64 11.05
CA VAL A 9 45.95 -9.96 9.93
C VAL A 9 44.68 -10.71 9.50
N ALA A 10 44.64 -12.04 9.61
CA ALA A 10 43.46 -12.83 9.26
C ALA A 10 42.30 -12.63 10.26
N GLY A 11 42.59 -12.44 11.55
CA GLY A 11 41.57 -12.21 12.59
C GLY A 11 40.84 -10.86 12.47
N ALA A 12 41.54 -9.82 12.01
CA ALA A 12 40.96 -8.48 11.83
C ALA A 12 40.07 -8.36 10.58
N LEU A 13 40.31 -9.16 9.54
CA LEU A 13 39.46 -9.21 8.35
C LEU A 13 38.18 -10.02 8.57
N LEU A 14 38.21 -11.06 9.42
CA LEU A 14 37.03 -11.89 9.72
C LEU A 14 35.99 -11.17 10.58
N THR A 15 36.39 -10.27 11.48
CA THR A 15 35.47 -9.50 12.33
C THR A 15 34.77 -8.35 11.57
N ALA A 16 35.43 -7.76 10.57
CA ALA A 16 34.85 -6.68 9.77
C ALA A 16 33.71 -7.16 8.85
N VAL A 17 33.76 -8.39 8.34
CA VAL A 17 32.72 -8.94 7.45
C VAL A 17 31.40 -9.21 8.19
N THR A 18 31.47 -9.62 9.47
CA THR A 18 30.25 -9.89 10.27
C THR A 18 29.48 -8.62 10.66
N LEU A 19 30.15 -7.47 10.79
CA LEU A 19 29.50 -6.20 11.16
C LEU A 19 28.75 -5.52 9.99
N CYS A 20 29.04 -5.90 8.75
CA CYS A 20 28.41 -5.26 7.57
C CYS A 20 27.04 -5.84 7.18
N SER A 21 26.65 -7.00 7.71
CA SER A 21 25.40 -7.68 7.30
C SER A 21 24.14 -7.10 7.93
N LEU A 22 24.26 -6.28 8.99
CA LEU A 22 23.13 -5.67 9.69
C LEU A 22 22.67 -4.32 9.09
N ALA A 23 23.40 -3.80 8.09
CA ALA A 23 23.15 -2.48 7.52
C ALA A 23 22.46 -2.52 6.14
N LEU A 24 22.08 -3.70 5.63
CA LEU A 24 21.35 -3.79 4.37
C LEU A 24 19.89 -3.33 4.61
N PRO A 25 19.39 -2.35 3.83
CA PRO A 25 17.98 -1.98 3.87
C PRO A 25 17.12 -3.22 3.65
N GLN A 26 16.20 -3.52 4.57
CA GLN A 26 15.23 -4.57 4.34
C GLN A 26 14.37 -4.16 3.14
N GLU A 27 14.38 -4.96 2.08
CA GLU A 27 13.48 -4.71 0.96
C GLU A 27 12.03 -4.73 1.46
N PRO A 28 11.20 -3.75 1.08
CA PRO A 28 9.80 -3.73 1.48
C PRO A 28 9.12 -5.00 1.00
N GLU A 29 8.31 -5.59 1.89
CA GLU A 29 7.60 -6.83 1.57
C GLU A 29 6.72 -6.64 0.32
N LYS A 30 6.82 -7.58 -0.63
CA LYS A 30 6.04 -7.53 -1.86
C LYS A 30 4.54 -7.62 -1.54
N PRO A 31 3.69 -6.81 -2.19
CA PRO A 31 2.27 -6.84 -1.94
C PRO A 31 1.67 -8.19 -2.36
N LYS A 32 0.76 -8.71 -1.55
CA LYS A 32 0.04 -9.96 -1.79
C LYS A 32 -1.44 -9.66 -2.08
N ASN A 33 -2.11 -10.58 -2.77
CA ASN A 33 -3.56 -10.52 -3.05
C ASN A 33 -4.04 -9.25 -3.80
N LEU A 34 -3.22 -8.76 -4.74
CA LEU A 34 -3.63 -7.72 -5.69
C LEU A 34 -4.54 -8.33 -6.78
N LYS A 35 -5.83 -7.97 -6.74
CA LYS A 35 -6.87 -8.45 -7.69
C LYS A 35 -7.25 -7.43 -8.78
N VAL A 36 -6.92 -6.15 -8.59
CA VAL A 36 -7.30 -5.05 -9.49
C VAL A 36 -6.09 -4.23 -9.93
N LEU A 37 -5.21 -3.89 -8.99
CA LEU A 37 -3.96 -3.19 -9.30
C LEU A 37 -2.93 -4.13 -9.96
N PRO A 38 -1.99 -3.59 -10.75
CA PRO A 38 -0.91 -4.36 -11.35
C PRO A 38 -0.12 -5.13 -10.30
N LYS A 39 0.22 -6.39 -10.58
CA LYS A 39 1.02 -7.22 -9.65
C LYS A 39 2.47 -6.76 -9.51
N ASN A 40 2.96 -5.99 -10.48
CA ASN A 40 4.30 -5.41 -10.55
C ASN A 40 4.34 -3.93 -10.14
N ILE A 41 3.27 -3.41 -9.55
CA ILE A 41 3.22 -2.03 -9.02
C ILE A 41 4.38 -1.81 -8.03
N SER A 42 5.00 -0.63 -8.08
CA SER A 42 6.04 -0.27 -7.11
C SER A 42 5.43 -0.08 -5.71
N HIS A 43 6.26 -0.22 -4.67
CA HIS A 43 5.81 0.00 -3.30
C HIS A 43 5.23 1.41 -3.12
N ASP A 44 5.93 2.43 -3.61
CA ASP A 44 5.54 3.83 -3.44
C ASP A 44 4.24 4.16 -4.20
N GLU A 45 4.08 3.64 -5.42
CA GLU A 45 2.86 3.84 -6.20
C GLU A 45 1.65 3.15 -5.54
N LEU A 46 1.85 1.95 -4.98
CA LEU A 46 0.80 1.25 -4.23
C LEU A 46 0.39 2.05 -2.99
N ILE A 47 1.36 2.51 -2.19
CA ILE A 47 1.08 3.31 -0.99
C ILE A 47 0.44 4.65 -1.35
N GLY A 48 0.88 5.30 -2.42
CA GLY A 48 0.28 6.52 -2.95
C GLY A 48 -1.19 6.30 -3.33
N THR A 49 -1.47 5.20 -4.03
CA THR A 49 -2.84 4.80 -4.38
C THR A 49 -3.71 4.60 -3.14
N MET A 50 -3.23 3.86 -2.12
CA MET A 50 -4.00 3.63 -0.89
C MET A 50 -4.25 4.93 -0.11
N ARG A 51 -3.27 5.83 -0.05
CA ARG A 51 -3.43 7.15 0.56
C ARG A 51 -4.45 8.00 -0.20
N SER A 52 -4.49 7.91 -1.54
CA SER A 52 -5.51 8.61 -2.34
C SER A 52 -6.93 8.18 -1.97
N PHE A 53 -7.13 6.88 -1.65
CA PHE A 53 -8.44 6.37 -1.21
C PHE A 53 -8.79 6.92 0.18
N ASN A 54 -7.85 6.91 1.13
CA ASN A 54 -8.04 7.49 2.46
C ASN A 54 -8.47 8.95 2.37
N THR A 55 -7.78 9.76 1.56
CA THR A 55 -8.13 11.18 1.38
C THR A 55 -9.47 11.36 0.72
N ALA A 56 -9.78 10.58 -0.32
CA ALA A 56 -11.04 10.73 -1.06
C ALA A 56 -12.29 10.34 -0.25
N LEU A 57 -12.15 9.37 0.66
CA LEU A 57 -13.24 8.84 1.49
C LEU A 57 -13.23 9.39 2.93
N GLY A 58 -12.17 10.10 3.35
CA GLY A 58 -12.04 10.57 4.74
C GLY A 58 -11.75 9.45 5.75
N VAL A 59 -11.24 8.31 5.31
CA VAL A 59 -11.04 7.11 6.14
C VAL A 59 -9.56 6.82 6.41
N LYS A 60 -9.29 5.83 7.26
CA LYS A 60 -7.94 5.31 7.57
C LYS A 60 -7.80 3.87 7.08
N CYS A 61 -6.57 3.35 7.09
CA CYS A 61 -6.25 2.03 6.52
C CYS A 61 -7.10 0.88 7.10
N ASN A 62 -7.40 0.92 8.40
CA ASN A 62 -8.20 -0.08 9.10
C ASN A 62 -9.68 -0.10 8.70
N PHE A 63 -10.16 0.93 7.98
CA PHE A 63 -11.51 0.92 7.41
C PHE A 63 -11.66 -0.19 6.37
N CYS A 64 -10.66 -0.38 5.51
CA CYS A 64 -10.67 -1.41 4.47
C CYS A 64 -9.85 -2.65 4.84
N HIS A 65 -8.75 -2.50 5.57
CA HIS A 65 -7.85 -3.61 5.88
C HIS A 65 -8.21 -4.26 7.21
N ALA A 66 -8.22 -5.59 7.23
CA ALA A 66 -8.50 -6.37 8.43
C ALA A 66 -7.31 -6.33 9.40
N PRO A 67 -7.54 -6.46 10.72
CA PRO A 67 -6.46 -6.68 11.67
C PRO A 67 -5.81 -8.06 11.46
N GLN A 68 -4.56 -8.22 11.88
CA GLN A 68 -3.92 -9.55 11.92
C GLN A 68 -4.57 -10.43 12.99
N LYS A 69 -4.56 -11.75 12.79
CA LYS A 69 -5.18 -12.73 13.71
C LYS A 69 -4.40 -12.87 15.02
N ASP A 70 -3.09 -12.70 14.97
CA ASP A 70 -2.13 -12.82 16.07
C ASP A 70 -1.86 -11.48 16.78
N ASP A 71 -1.95 -10.35 16.08
CA ASP A 71 -1.80 -9.02 16.64
C ASP A 71 -2.87 -8.05 16.09
N PRO A 72 -3.98 -7.82 16.82
CA PRO A 72 -5.06 -6.94 16.37
C PRO A 72 -4.67 -5.46 16.22
N LYS A 73 -3.49 -5.05 16.73
CA LYS A 73 -2.98 -3.68 16.54
C LYS A 73 -2.31 -3.50 15.18
N LYS A 74 -2.00 -4.59 14.48
CA LYS A 74 -1.42 -4.59 13.13
C LYS A 74 -2.49 -4.96 12.10
N LEU A 75 -2.26 -4.53 10.87
CA LEU A 75 -3.15 -4.81 9.74
C LEU A 75 -2.60 -5.95 8.89
N ASP A 76 -3.48 -6.88 8.51
CA ASP A 76 -3.25 -7.80 7.42
C ASP A 76 -3.70 -7.14 6.11
N PHE A 77 -2.75 -6.52 5.41
CA PHE A 77 -3.02 -5.86 4.14
C PHE A 77 -3.46 -6.83 3.04
N ALA A 78 -3.16 -8.12 3.15
CA ALA A 78 -3.51 -9.14 2.16
C ALA A 78 -4.89 -9.75 2.41
N SER A 79 -5.34 -9.84 3.67
CA SER A 79 -6.62 -10.44 4.06
C SER A 79 -7.84 -9.79 3.40
N ASP A 80 -8.84 -10.60 3.11
CA ASP A 80 -10.17 -10.23 2.61
C ASP A 80 -11.25 -10.33 3.70
N ASP A 81 -10.86 -10.53 4.96
CA ASP A 81 -11.79 -10.71 6.09
C ASP A 81 -12.62 -9.46 6.39
N ASN A 82 -12.22 -8.29 5.87
CA ASN A 82 -13.00 -7.05 5.92
C ASN A 82 -13.68 -6.79 4.55
N GLN A 83 -15.01 -6.80 4.55
CA GLN A 83 -15.84 -6.65 3.35
C GLN A 83 -15.66 -5.30 2.63
N HIS A 84 -15.27 -4.23 3.34
CA HIS A 84 -15.00 -2.93 2.71
C HIS A 84 -13.91 -3.02 1.63
N LYS A 85 -12.97 -3.96 1.77
CA LYS A 85 -11.94 -4.20 0.74
C LYS A 85 -12.53 -4.70 -0.58
N ASP A 86 -13.52 -5.58 -0.53
CA ASP A 86 -14.18 -6.09 -1.72
C ASP A 86 -15.06 -5.02 -2.38
N VAL A 87 -15.74 -4.20 -1.57
CA VAL A 87 -16.44 -3.01 -2.06
C VAL A 87 -15.47 -2.06 -2.75
N ALA A 88 -14.32 -1.75 -2.14
CA ALA A 88 -13.30 -0.89 -2.74
C ALA A 88 -12.82 -1.44 -4.10
N ARG A 89 -12.58 -2.75 -4.22
CA ARG A 89 -12.23 -3.38 -5.51
C ARG A 89 -13.33 -3.24 -6.55
N ALA A 90 -14.61 -3.38 -6.16
CA ALA A 90 -15.73 -3.15 -7.05
C ALA A 90 -15.79 -1.69 -7.52
N MET A 91 -15.58 -0.73 -6.62
CA MET A 91 -15.53 0.69 -6.93
C MET A 91 -14.37 1.03 -7.89
N MET A 92 -13.17 0.47 -7.67
CA MET A 92 -12.04 0.66 -8.59
C MET A 92 -12.36 0.19 -10.02
N LYS A 93 -13.01 -0.98 -10.15
CA LYS A 93 -13.45 -1.49 -11.46
C LYS A 93 -14.53 -0.60 -12.08
N MET A 94 -15.46 -0.08 -11.28
CA MET A 94 -16.50 0.84 -11.74
C MET A 94 -15.90 2.14 -12.26
N THR A 95 -15.05 2.81 -11.48
CA THR A 95 -14.40 4.07 -11.86
C THR A 95 -13.55 3.90 -13.11
N SER A 96 -12.75 2.82 -13.19
CA SER A 96 -11.99 2.48 -14.40
C SER A 96 -12.89 2.33 -15.63
N ARG A 97 -14.05 1.66 -15.47
CA ARG A 97 -15.02 1.48 -16.56
C ARG A 97 -15.64 2.81 -17.00
N ILE A 98 -16.05 3.66 -16.07
CA ILE A 98 -16.62 4.99 -16.36
C ILE A 98 -15.61 5.82 -17.15
N ASN A 99 -14.37 5.90 -16.66
CA ASN A 99 -13.30 6.70 -17.26
C ASN A 99 -12.92 6.22 -18.66
N ARG A 100 -12.86 4.91 -18.87
CA ARG A 100 -12.60 4.34 -20.19
C ARG A 100 -13.76 4.57 -21.16
N LYS A 101 -15.00 4.32 -20.71
CA LYS A 101 -16.20 4.35 -21.58
C LYS A 101 -16.58 5.77 -22.00
N PHE A 102 -16.59 6.71 -21.06
CA PHE A 102 -17.16 8.04 -21.29
C PHE A 102 -16.12 9.13 -21.48
N PHE A 103 -14.97 9.02 -20.79
CA PHE A 103 -13.96 10.07 -20.80
C PHE A 103 -12.75 9.73 -21.69
N LYS A 104 -12.72 8.53 -22.27
CA LYS A 104 -11.62 8.00 -23.11
C LYS A 104 -10.24 8.13 -22.43
N GLY A 105 -10.20 8.03 -21.09
CA GLY A 105 -8.98 8.19 -20.31
C GLY A 105 -8.44 9.62 -20.19
N ARG A 106 -9.22 10.65 -20.59
CA ARG A 106 -8.81 12.06 -20.39
C ARG A 106 -8.85 12.41 -18.91
N GLU A 107 -7.68 12.62 -18.32
CA GLU A 107 -7.50 12.82 -16.88
C GLU A 107 -8.28 14.01 -16.31
N VAL A 108 -8.31 15.13 -17.04
CA VAL A 108 -9.02 16.36 -16.60
C VAL A 108 -10.52 16.18 -16.42
N MET A 109 -11.12 15.13 -16.99
CA MET A 109 -12.54 14.79 -16.82
C MET A 109 -12.74 13.44 -16.13
N ALA A 110 -11.68 12.86 -15.56
CA ALA A 110 -11.76 11.56 -14.94
C ALA A 110 -12.62 11.63 -13.67
N VAL A 111 -13.57 10.71 -13.55
CA VAL A 111 -14.25 10.43 -12.29
C VAL A 111 -13.23 9.80 -11.36
N THR A 112 -13.16 10.30 -10.14
CA THR A 112 -12.33 9.75 -9.06
C THR A 112 -13.21 9.33 -7.90
N CYS A 113 -12.62 8.67 -6.90
CA CYS A 113 -13.31 8.38 -5.65
C CYS A 113 -13.88 9.66 -5.01
N TYR A 114 -13.13 10.78 -5.10
CA TYR A 114 -13.52 12.06 -4.51
C TYR A 114 -14.72 12.69 -5.22
N SER A 115 -14.89 12.46 -6.53
CA SER A 115 -16.02 12.97 -7.31
C SER A 115 -17.39 12.56 -6.74
N CYS A 116 -17.46 11.48 -5.96
CA CYS A 116 -18.68 11.05 -5.29
C CYS A 116 -18.56 11.16 -3.76
N HIS A 117 -17.49 10.64 -3.18
CA HIS A 117 -17.34 10.56 -1.73
C HIS A 117 -17.12 11.92 -1.06
N HIS A 118 -16.45 12.86 -1.73
CA HIS A 118 -16.17 14.20 -1.20
C HIS A 118 -15.60 14.18 0.24
N GLY A 119 -14.74 13.21 0.56
CA GLY A 119 -14.15 13.06 1.90
C GLY A 119 -15.05 12.37 2.93
N ASN A 120 -16.13 11.71 2.51
CA ASN A 120 -17.02 10.94 3.39
C ASN A 120 -16.98 9.45 3.05
N GLU A 121 -17.13 8.59 4.06
CA GLU A 121 -17.11 7.14 3.88
C GLU A 121 -18.20 6.69 2.91
N GLU A 122 -19.36 7.33 2.97
CA GLU A 122 -20.49 7.12 2.08
C GLU A 122 -20.78 8.40 1.27
N PRO A 123 -21.00 8.30 -0.05
CA PRO A 123 -21.42 9.43 -0.86
C PRO A 123 -22.79 9.95 -0.41
N LYS A 124 -22.91 11.27 -0.22
CA LYS A 124 -24.21 11.91 -0.01
C LYS A 124 -25.03 11.86 -1.29
N THR A 125 -26.26 11.39 -1.21
CA THR A 125 -27.17 11.29 -2.36
C THR A 125 -28.06 12.51 -2.54
N LYS A 126 -28.04 13.43 -1.57
CA LYS A 126 -28.76 14.71 -1.60
C LYS A 126 -27.83 15.82 -1.08
N PRO A 127 -27.97 17.07 -1.57
CA PRO A 127 -27.30 18.21 -0.98
C PRO A 127 -27.68 18.36 0.50
N GLU A 128 -26.79 18.90 1.31
CA GLU A 128 -27.20 19.39 2.63
C GLU A 128 -28.21 20.51 2.43
N GLU A 129 -29.29 20.49 3.21
CA GLU A 129 -30.23 21.61 3.26
C GLU A 129 -29.46 22.86 3.65
N ALA A 130 -29.65 23.94 2.88
CA ALA A 130 -29.01 25.21 3.18
C ALA A 130 -29.44 25.64 4.59
N LYS A 131 -28.46 25.83 5.48
CA LYS A 131 -28.69 26.40 6.81
C LYS A 131 -28.98 27.90 6.71
#